data_AF-A0A815B4V0-F1
#
_entry.id   AF-A0A815B4V0-F1
#
_cell.length_a   1.000
_cell.length_b   1.000
_cell.length_c   1.000
_cell.angle_alpha   90.00
_cell.angle_beta   90.00
_cell.angle_gamma   90.00
#
_symmetry.space_group_name_H-M   'P 1'
#
loop_
_entity.id
_entity.type
_entity.pdbx_description
1 polymer ?
#
loop_
_entity_poly.entity_id
_entity_poly.type
_entity_poly.pdbx_seq_one_letter_code
_entity_poly.pdbx_strand_id
1 'polypeptide(L)'
;MQVTDLIKKHLKDIRVNDIQLSRTGMFTIYASDVSSFNRLLNEFTAILATNGQTSTKLYVPRSIQRIKDTDKIAFVKQVDLEIPEDRITVALKDVGLDVTDVIQLKNKERNTPTQTVKVTFTDAQNRNTFVQTGLQVDLMYFVTEAAKHNSKPVQCYMCL
;
A
#
# COMPACT_ATOMS: atom_id res chain seq x y z
N MET A 1 -21.09 -17.27 -16.87
CA MET A 1 -19.91 -17.83 -16.17
C MET A 1 -19.87 -17.20 -14.78
N GLN A 2 -19.69 -17.97 -13.70
CA GLN A 2 -19.70 -17.39 -12.35
C GLN A 2 -18.36 -16.67 -12.08
N VAL A 3 -18.39 -15.59 -11.31
CA VAL A 3 -17.19 -14.80 -10.91
C VAL A 3 -16.10 -15.69 -10.32
N THR A 4 -16.49 -16.69 -9.54
CA THR A 4 -15.61 -17.71 -8.97
C THR A 4 -14.83 -18.49 -10.05
N ASP A 5 -15.47 -18.84 -11.17
CA ASP A 5 -14.82 -19.59 -12.25
C ASP A 5 -13.80 -18.73 -12.99
N LEU A 6 -14.09 -17.44 -13.18
CA LEU A 6 -13.16 -16.49 -13.78
C LEU A 6 -11.89 -16.32 -12.94
N ILE A 7 -12.05 -16.16 -11.62
CA ILE A 7 -10.92 -16.05 -10.69
C ILE A 7 -10.12 -17.35 -10.70
N LYS A 8 -10.76 -18.52 -10.59
CA LYS A 8 -10.07 -19.81 -10.64
C LYS A 8 -9.40 -20.08 -11.99
N LYS A 9 -9.90 -19.52 -13.10
CA LYS A 9 -9.33 -19.75 -14.43
C LYS A 9 -8.14 -18.85 -14.70
N HIS A 10 -8.24 -17.57 -14.36
CA HIS A 10 -7.28 -16.53 -14.73
C HIS A 10 -6.35 -16.08 -13.59
N LEU A 11 -6.75 -16.31 -12.34
CA LEU A 11 -6.10 -15.80 -11.12
C LEU A 11 -5.93 -16.93 -10.08
N LYS A 12 -5.37 -18.06 -10.50
CA LYS A 12 -5.29 -19.32 -9.72
C LYS A 12 -4.55 -19.21 -8.39
N ASP A 13 -3.61 -18.30 -8.31
CA ASP A 13 -2.72 -18.09 -7.17
C ASP A 13 -3.26 -17.03 -6.19
N ILE A 14 -4.36 -16.36 -6.54
CA ILE A 14 -5.04 -15.40 -5.65
C ILE A 14 -5.79 -16.16 -4.57
N ARG A 15 -5.53 -15.79 -3.31
CA ARG A 15 -6.23 -16.31 -2.15
C ARG A 15 -7.47 -15.47 -1.89
N VAL A 16 -8.64 -16.05 -2.13
CA VAL A 16 -9.95 -15.43 -1.87
C VAL A 16 -10.57 -16.09 -0.65
N ASN A 17 -10.94 -15.30 0.35
CA ASN A 17 -11.65 -15.74 1.53
C ASN A 17 -13.15 -15.90 1.26
N ASP A 18 -13.76 -14.93 0.59
CA ASP A 18 -15.22 -14.89 0.39
C ASP A 18 -15.59 -14.08 -0.86
N ILE A 19 -16.73 -14.41 -1.47
CA ILE A 19 -17.34 -13.68 -2.57
C ILE A 19 -18.82 -13.51 -2.26
N GLN A 20 -19.25 -12.28 -2.02
CA GLN A 20 -20.65 -11.97 -1.71
C GLN A 20 -21.33 -11.32 -2.90
N LEU A 21 -22.47 -11.86 -3.32
CA LEU A 21 -23.33 -11.26 -4.33
C LEU A 21 -24.47 -10.50 -3.67
N SER A 22 -24.60 -9.21 -3.96
CA SER A 22 -25.76 -8.41 -3.56
C SER A 22 -26.91 -8.60 -4.55
N ARG A 23 -28.13 -8.28 -4.09
CA ARG A 23 -29.34 -8.22 -4.94
C ARG A 23 -29.26 -7.15 -6.03
N THR A 24 -28.33 -6.21 -5.93
CA THR A 24 -28.12 -5.13 -6.90
C THR A 24 -27.12 -5.50 -8.00
N GLY A 25 -26.69 -6.77 -8.08
CA GLY A 25 -25.71 -7.22 -9.06
C GLY A 25 -24.27 -6.82 -8.71
N MET A 26 -24.02 -6.44 -7.45
CA MET A 26 -22.67 -6.17 -6.96
C MET A 26 -22.03 -7.44 -6.42
N PHE A 27 -20.76 -7.66 -6.74
CA PHE A 27 -19.97 -8.75 -6.16
C PHE A 27 -18.88 -8.15 -5.27
N THR A 28 -18.88 -8.48 -4.00
CA THR A 28 -17.81 -8.12 -3.06
C THR A 28 -16.83 -9.27 -2.95
N ILE A 29 -15.56 -9.04 -3.28
CA ILE A 29 -14.50 -10.06 -3.19
C ILE A 29 -13.60 -9.72 -2.01
N TYR A 30 -13.42 -10.70 -1.13
CA TYR A 30 -12.55 -10.61 0.04
C TYR A 30 -11.26 -11.38 -0.25
N ALA A 31 -10.17 -10.66 -0.49
CA ALA A 31 -8.85 -11.28 -0.61
C ALA A 31 -8.32 -11.68 0.77
N SER A 32 -7.61 -12.80 0.86
CA SER A 32 -7.00 -13.26 2.11
C SER A 32 -5.77 -12.44 2.51
N ASP A 33 -5.14 -11.75 1.54
CA ASP A 33 -3.92 -10.98 1.73
C ASP A 33 -3.85 -9.77 0.78
N VAL A 34 -2.88 -8.88 1.05
CA VAL A 34 -2.68 -7.62 0.31
C VAL A 34 -2.19 -7.86 -1.12
N SER A 35 -1.38 -8.90 -1.35
CA SER A 35 -0.85 -9.24 -2.69
C SER A 35 -1.99 -9.69 -3.61
N SER A 36 -2.81 -10.62 -3.11
CA SER A 36 -4.04 -11.10 -3.71
C SER A 36 -5.02 -9.94 -3.99
N PHE A 37 -5.18 -9.01 -3.05
CA PHE A 37 -5.99 -7.80 -3.22
C PHE A 37 -5.48 -6.93 -4.37
N ASN A 38 -4.17 -6.66 -4.42
CA ASN A 38 -3.57 -5.78 -5.44
C ASN A 38 -3.64 -6.41 -6.84
N ARG A 39 -3.44 -7.73 -6.98
CA ARG A 39 -3.62 -8.42 -8.25
C ARG A 39 -5.07 -8.37 -8.72
N LEU A 40 -6.04 -8.62 -7.83
CA LEU A 40 -7.47 -8.46 -8.16
C LEU A 40 -7.77 -7.04 -8.65
N LEU A 41 -7.24 -6.03 -7.95
CA LEU A 41 -7.43 -4.61 -8.29
C LEU A 41 -6.93 -4.28 -9.71
N ASN A 42 -5.75 -4.79 -10.06
CA ASN A 42 -5.08 -4.45 -11.31
C ASN A 42 -5.57 -5.28 -12.51
N GLU A 43 -5.87 -6.55 -12.30
CA GLU A 43 -6.07 -7.51 -13.40
C GLU A 43 -7.55 -7.88 -13.61
N PHE A 44 -8.36 -7.90 -12.56
CA PHE A 44 -9.69 -8.53 -12.63
C PHE A 44 -10.68 -7.75 -13.51
N THR A 45 -10.59 -6.41 -13.53
CA THR A 45 -11.41 -5.57 -14.43
C THR A 45 -11.16 -5.90 -15.91
N ALA A 46 -9.89 -6.13 -16.30
CA ALA A 46 -9.54 -6.52 -17.66
C ALA A 46 -10.02 -7.94 -18.00
N ILE A 47 -9.93 -8.86 -17.04
CA ILE A 47 -10.45 -10.24 -17.20
C ILE A 47 -11.98 -10.23 -17.38
N LEU A 48 -12.71 -9.41 -16.65
CA LEU A 48 -14.15 -9.27 -16.81
C LEU A 48 -14.52 -8.71 -18.20
N ALA A 49 -13.84 -7.66 -18.64
CA ALA A 49 -14.07 -7.06 -19.96
C ALA A 49 -13.83 -8.06 -21.11
N THR A 50 -12.74 -8.83 -21.05
CA THR A 50 -12.41 -9.86 -22.07
C THR A 50 -13.38 -11.04 -22.08
N ASN A 51 -14.15 -11.24 -21.01
CA ASN A 51 -15.17 -12.29 -20.90
C ASN A 51 -16.61 -11.74 -21.05
N GLY A 52 -16.77 -10.59 -21.71
CA GLY A 52 -18.07 -10.04 -22.10
C GLY A 52 -18.77 -9.18 -21.03
N GLN A 53 -18.08 -8.88 -19.92
CA GLN A 53 -18.58 -8.01 -18.84
C GLN A 53 -17.89 -6.64 -18.92
N THR A 54 -18.13 -5.91 -20.02
CA THR A 54 -17.46 -4.63 -20.33
C THR A 54 -18.00 -3.44 -19.53
N SER A 55 -19.19 -3.55 -18.95
CA SER A 55 -19.82 -2.51 -18.12
C SER A 55 -19.45 -2.57 -16.63
N THR A 56 -18.73 -3.62 -16.20
CA THR A 56 -18.40 -3.80 -14.78
C THR A 56 -17.38 -2.76 -14.31
N LYS A 57 -17.76 -1.99 -13.30
CA LYS A 57 -16.88 -1.01 -12.65
C LYS A 57 -16.40 -1.54 -11.32
N LEU A 58 -15.09 -1.49 -11.11
CA LEU A 58 -14.48 -1.80 -9.82
C LEU A 58 -14.60 -0.59 -8.88
N TYR A 59 -15.14 -0.83 -7.69
CA TYR A 59 -15.22 0.13 -6.60
C TYR A 59 -14.35 -0.34 -5.42
N VAL A 60 -13.32 0.44 -5.11
CA VAL A 60 -12.51 0.26 -3.90
C VAL A 60 -12.92 1.33 -2.89
N PRO A 61 -13.43 0.95 -1.69
CA PRO A 61 -13.73 1.90 -0.64
C PRO A 61 -12.52 2.80 -0.32
N ARG A 62 -12.74 4.11 -0.12
CA ARG A 62 -11.66 5.08 0.16
C ARG A 62 -10.79 4.71 1.37
N SER A 63 -11.34 3.96 2.33
CA SER A 63 -10.60 3.41 3.48
C SER A 63 -9.49 2.42 3.10
N ILE A 64 -9.52 1.89 1.86
CA ILE A 64 -8.63 0.86 1.33
C ILE A 64 -7.83 1.39 0.11
N GLN A 65 -8.26 2.49 -0.52
CA GLN A 65 -7.55 3.16 -1.63
C GLN A 65 -6.11 3.62 -1.32
N ARG A 66 -5.62 3.44 -0.09
CA ARG A 66 -4.23 3.72 0.31
C ARG A 66 -3.32 2.49 0.37
N ILE A 67 -3.69 1.38 -0.25
CA ILE A 67 -2.75 0.27 -0.51
C ILE A 67 -1.97 0.60 -1.80
N LYS A 68 -1.15 1.65 -1.79
CA LYS A 68 -0.05 1.78 -2.75
C LYS A 68 1.23 1.56 -1.97
N ASP A 69 1.92 0.47 -2.26
CA ASP A 69 3.26 0.12 -1.80
C ASP A 69 3.55 0.45 -0.32
N THR A 70 2.57 0.21 0.56
CA THR A 70 2.73 0.47 2.00
C THR A 70 3.79 -0.43 2.62
N ASP A 71 4.09 -1.55 1.98
CA ASP A 71 5.19 -2.46 2.29
C ASP A 71 6.57 -1.86 1.98
N LYS A 72 6.64 -0.77 1.21
CA LYS A 72 7.85 0.02 0.93
C LYS A 72 7.89 1.34 1.71
N ILE A 73 6.97 1.57 2.65
CA ILE A 73 6.91 2.83 3.41
C ILE A 73 7.25 2.56 4.88
N ALA A 74 8.08 3.44 5.45
CA ALA A 74 8.31 3.53 6.88
C ALA A 74 8.14 4.97 7.38
N PHE A 75 7.92 5.10 8.68
CA PHE A 75 7.85 6.37 9.37
C PHE A 75 8.94 6.46 10.43
N VAL A 76 9.50 7.65 10.60
CA VAL A 76 10.46 7.97 11.65
C VAL A 76 9.85 9.09 12.48
N LYS A 77 9.80 8.90 13.80
CA LYS A 77 9.20 9.88 14.72
C LYS A 77 10.29 10.61 15.50
N GLN A 78 9.93 11.79 16.01
CA GLN A 78 10.79 12.65 16.83
C GLN A 78 12.06 13.11 16.11
N VAL A 79 12.05 13.15 14.78
CA VAL A 79 13.14 13.73 14.00
C VAL A 79 13.10 15.24 14.20
N ASP A 80 14.26 15.82 14.49
CA ASP A 80 14.40 17.27 14.64
C ASP A 80 14.01 17.98 13.34
N LEU A 81 13.29 19.09 13.47
CA LEU A 81 12.84 19.89 12.33
C LEU A 81 14.00 20.62 11.64
N GLU A 82 15.14 20.74 12.33
CA GLU A 82 16.37 21.32 11.77
C GLU A 82 17.10 20.37 10.81
N ILE A 83 16.83 19.06 10.87
CA ILE A 83 17.44 18.06 9.98
C ILE A 83 16.69 18.05 8.63
N PRO A 84 17.30 18.50 7.53
CA PRO A 84 16.61 18.57 6.25
C PRO A 84 16.48 17.18 5.60
N GLU A 85 15.43 17.01 4.78
CA GLU A 85 15.11 15.76 4.06
C GLU A 85 16.29 15.23 3.22
N ASP A 86 17.07 16.14 2.62
CA ASP A 86 18.26 15.79 1.83
C ASP A 86 19.35 15.13 2.68
N ARG A 87 19.55 15.58 3.92
CA ARG A 87 20.54 14.99 4.83
C ARG A 87 20.14 13.60 5.28
N ILE A 88 18.84 13.39 5.53
CA ILE A 88 18.27 12.08 5.83
C ILE A 88 18.46 11.15 4.63
N THR A 89 18.20 11.65 3.41
CA THR A 89 18.36 10.87 2.17
C THR A 89 19.80 10.42 1.98
N VAL A 90 20.78 11.30 2.22
CA VAL A 90 22.21 10.95 2.15
C VAL A 90 22.57 9.90 3.19
N ALA A 91 22.16 10.08 4.46
CA ALA A 91 22.45 9.13 5.52
C ALA A 91 21.90 7.72 5.24
N LEU A 92 20.71 7.62 4.64
CA LEU A 92 20.12 6.34 4.23
C LEU A 92 20.91 5.68 3.10
N LYS A 93 21.36 6.45 2.12
CA LYS A 93 22.16 5.92 1.00
C LYS A 93 23.56 5.50 1.43
N ASP A 94 24.17 6.20 2.39
CA ASP A 94 25.50 5.88 2.91
C ASP A 94 25.54 4.50 3.61
N VAL A 95 24.42 4.06 4.18
CA VAL A 95 24.26 2.71 4.75
C VAL A 95 23.74 1.67 3.74
N GLY A 96 23.67 2.04 2.46
CA GLY A 96 23.28 1.16 1.37
C GLY A 96 21.77 0.92 1.23
N LEU A 97 20.93 1.79 1.80
CA LEU A 97 19.47 1.69 1.65
C LEU A 97 18.99 2.53 0.47
N ASP A 98 18.36 1.87 -0.50
CA ASP A 98 17.79 2.54 -1.66
C ASP A 98 16.41 3.14 -1.36
N VAL A 99 16.35 4.47 -1.42
CA VAL A 99 15.13 5.26 -1.17
C VAL A 99 14.65 5.97 -2.42
N THR A 100 13.34 6.03 -2.59
CA THR A 100 12.66 6.75 -3.67
C THR A 100 12.22 8.14 -3.25
N ASP A 101 11.84 8.32 -1.99
CA ASP A 101 11.25 9.56 -1.49
C ASP A 101 11.40 9.68 0.02
N VAL A 102 11.77 10.87 0.51
CA VAL A 102 11.86 11.21 1.93
C VAL A 102 11.11 12.52 2.13
N ILE A 103 10.07 12.51 2.97
CA ILE A 103 9.20 13.69 3.17
C ILE A 103 8.92 13.91 4.65
N GLN A 104 9.12 15.14 5.13
CA GLN A 104 8.65 15.61 6.41
C GLN A 104 7.12 15.79 6.36
N LEU A 105 6.41 15.06 7.21
CA LEU A 105 4.95 15.17 7.28
C LEU A 105 4.54 16.53 7.84
N LYS A 106 3.46 17.08 7.28
CA LYS A 106 2.86 18.33 7.73
C LYS A 106 1.50 18.08 8.39
N ASN A 107 1.17 18.89 9.38
CA ASN A 107 -0.16 18.89 9.97
C ASN A 107 -1.18 19.32 8.92
N LYS A 108 -2.25 18.55 8.73
CA LYS A 108 -3.28 18.80 7.71
C LYS A 108 -4.02 20.12 7.88
N GLU A 109 -4.17 20.62 9.10
CA GLU A 109 -4.96 21.81 9.40
C GLU A 109 -4.15 23.09 9.24
N ARG A 110 -2.86 23.04 9.62
CA ARG A 110 -2.00 24.23 9.72
C ARG A 110 -0.85 24.25 8.72
N ASN A 111 -0.69 23.17 7.95
CA ASN A 111 0.42 22.95 7.01
C ASN A 111 1.82 23.13 7.65
N THR A 112 1.93 22.96 8.96
CA THR A 112 3.18 23.09 9.71
C THR A 112 3.94 21.76 9.68
N PRO A 113 5.28 21.76 9.54
CA PRO A 113 6.09 20.56 9.70
C PRO A 113 5.82 19.88 11.05
N THR A 114 5.78 18.55 11.05
CA THR A 114 5.70 17.72 12.26
C THR A 114 7.03 17.01 12.42
N GLN A 115 7.37 16.50 13.60
CA GLN A 115 8.59 15.69 13.82
C GLN A 115 8.45 14.24 13.29
N THR A 116 7.71 14.04 12.20
CA THR A 116 7.53 12.72 11.58
C THR A 116 7.98 12.76 10.13
N VAL A 117 8.89 11.88 9.77
CA VAL A 117 9.39 11.69 8.40
C VAL A 117 8.76 10.44 7.82
N LYS A 118 8.28 10.52 6.58
CA LYS A 118 7.87 9.39 5.77
C LYS A 118 9.01 9.05 4.81
N VAL A 119 9.47 7.81 4.85
CA VAL A 119 10.49 7.27 3.95
C VAL A 119 9.85 6.23 3.04
N THR A 120 10.07 6.36 1.74
CA THR A 120 9.63 5.41 0.72
C THR A 120 10.85 4.75 0.11
N PHE A 121 10.85 3.43 0.06
CA PHE A 121 11.95 2.61 -0.44
C PHE A 121 11.68 2.12 -1.87
N THR A 122 12.73 1.70 -2.57
CA THR A 122 12.60 1.03 -3.87
C THR A 122 11.90 -0.32 -3.75
N ASP A 123 12.15 -1.03 -2.65
CA ASP A 123 11.60 -2.35 -2.36
C ASP A 123 11.32 -2.57 -0.85
N ALA A 124 10.63 -3.66 -0.54
CA ALA A 124 10.23 -4.01 0.83
C ALA A 124 11.38 -4.55 1.69
N GLN A 125 12.46 -5.08 1.10
CA GLN A 125 13.62 -5.61 1.81
C GLN A 125 14.44 -4.48 2.43
N ASN A 126 14.68 -3.41 1.67
CA ASN A 126 15.29 -2.18 2.15
C ASN A 126 14.46 -1.56 3.28
N ARG A 127 13.12 -1.50 3.12
CA ARG A 127 12.22 -1.06 4.20
C ARG A 127 12.32 -1.93 5.45
N ASN A 128 12.34 -3.25 5.30
CA ASN A 128 12.44 -4.18 6.45
C ASN A 128 13.74 -4.00 7.21
N THR A 129 14.86 -3.88 6.47
CA THR A 129 16.19 -3.64 7.05
C THR A 129 16.17 -2.33 7.85
N PHE A 130 15.66 -1.26 7.24
CA PHE A 130 15.54 0.05 7.90
C PHE A 130 14.68 0.03 9.17
N VAL A 131 13.58 -0.74 9.19
CA VAL A 131 12.73 -0.90 10.37
C VAL A 131 13.45 -1.62 11.51
N GLN A 132 14.40 -2.51 11.19
CA GLN A 132 15.20 -3.22 12.18
C GLN A 132 16.38 -2.40 12.69
N THR A 133 17.01 -1.63 11.80
CA THR A 133 18.24 -0.89 12.10
C THR A 133 18.01 0.53 12.59
N GLY A 134 16.84 1.12 12.34
CA GLY A 134 16.55 2.52 12.66
C GLY A 134 17.18 3.53 11.70
N LEU A 135 16.91 4.81 11.94
CA LEU A 135 17.56 5.93 11.25
C LEU A 135 18.70 6.46 12.12
N GLN A 136 19.88 6.57 11.54
CA GLN A 136 21.02 7.25 12.16
C GLN A 136 21.44 8.43 11.28
N VAL A 137 21.42 9.64 11.85
CA VAL A 137 21.83 10.87 11.15
C VAL A 137 22.46 11.82 12.16
N ASP A 138 23.60 12.42 11.79
CA ASP A 138 24.34 13.37 12.62
C ASP A 138 24.55 12.92 14.07
N LEU A 139 24.92 11.64 14.25
CA LEU A 139 25.12 10.95 15.54
C LEU A 139 23.86 10.74 16.41
N MET A 140 22.68 11.11 15.90
CA MET A 140 21.40 10.83 16.53
C MET A 140 20.79 9.54 15.98
N TYR A 141 20.10 8.80 16.85
CA TYR A 141 19.37 7.59 16.51
C TYR A 141 17.86 7.80 16.68
N PHE A 142 17.08 7.42 15.67
CA PHE A 142 15.63 7.51 15.68
C PHE A 142 14.99 6.15 15.40
N VAL A 143 13.99 5.82 16.22
CA VAL A 143 13.20 4.61 16.05
C VAL A 143 12.29 4.75 14.84
N THR A 144 12.24 3.69 14.04
CA THR A 144 11.48 3.61 12.80
C THR A 144 10.32 2.63 12.95
N GLU A 145 9.22 2.88 12.26
CA GLU A 145 8.05 2.01 12.24
C GLU A 145 7.59 1.77 10.81
N ALA A 146 7.23 0.53 10.48
CA ALA A 146 6.61 0.23 9.19
C ALA A 146 5.25 0.93 9.07
N ALA A 147 4.88 1.35 7.86
CA ALA A 147 3.53 1.82 7.62
C ALA A 147 2.52 0.69 7.96
N LYS A 148 1.58 0.99 8.86
CA LYS A 148 0.56 0.01 9.24
C LYS A 148 -0.42 -0.17 8.08
N HIS A 149 -0.50 -1.39 7.56
CA HIS A 149 -1.52 -1.76 6.60
C HIS A 149 -2.91 -1.72 7.26
N ASN A 150 -3.92 -1.31 6.49
CA ASN A 150 -5.31 -1.55 6.88
C ASN A 150 -5.59 -3.05 6.64
N SER A 151 -5.78 -3.82 7.71
CA SER A 151 -5.86 -5.29 7.68
C SER A 151 -7.18 -5.85 7.12
N LYS A 152 -8.04 -5.02 6.54
CA LYS A 152 -9.33 -5.42 5.97
C LYS A 152 -9.38 -5.12 4.47
N PRO A 153 -8.81 -5.97 3.60
CA PRO A 153 -8.94 -5.86 2.15
C PRO A 153 -10.37 -6.24 1.73
N VAL A 154 -11.16 -5.25 1.33
CA VAL A 154 -12.53 -5.41 0.83
C VAL A 154 -12.64 -4.71 -0.53
N GLN A 155 -13.10 -5.40 -1.57
CA GLN A 155 -13.37 -4.83 -2.90
C GLN A 155 -14.82 -5.07 -3.27
N CYS A 156 -15.48 -4.07 -3.85
CA CYS A 156 -16.84 -4.22 -4.38
C CYS A 156 -16.80 -4.00 -5.90
N TYR A 157 -17.38 -4.89 -6.67
CA TYR A 157 -17.53 -4.78 -8.12
C TYR A 157 -19.00 -4.49 -8.41
N MET A 158 -19.28 -3.45 -9.19
CA MET A 158 -20.63 -3.11 -9.65
C MET A 158 -20.78 -3.52 -11.11
N CYS A 159 -21.65 -4.48 -11.41
CA CYS A 159 -22.12 -4.69 -12.78
C CYS A 159 -23.29 -3.73 -13.04
N LEU A 160 -23.18 -2.89 -14.07
CA LEU A 160 -24.28 -2.09 -14.61
C LEU A 160 -24.93 -2.84 -15.78
#